data_AF-A0A256Z4F6-F1
#
_entry.id   AF-A0A256Z4F6-F1
#
_cell.length_a   1.000
_cell.length_b   1.000
_cell.length_c   1.000
_cell.angle_alpha   90.00
_cell.angle_beta   90.00
_cell.angle_gamma   90.00
#
_symmetry.space_group_name_H-M   'P 1'
#
loop_
_entity.id
_entity.type
_entity.pdbx_description
1 polymer ?
#
loop_
_entity_poly.entity_id
_entity_poly.type
_entity_poly.pdbx_seq_one_letter_code
_entity_poly.pdbx_strand_id
1 'polypeptide(L)'
;MSPEVRQTATVPPGKPPAQGTPAAPPAAPGARPPAAPPKAPPAAPSAPARRTSDPQLLKEIKAVSATCNALIREVEKAIIGKRNVLEHVILAILADGHILFEDFPGTAKSLMVMTFARALGCKYRRIQFTP
;
A
#
# COMPACT_ATOMS: atom_id res chain seq x y z
N MET A 1 8.76 33.44 -58.89
CA MET A 1 8.76 34.92 -58.79
C MET A 1 7.34 35.40 -59.02
N SER A 2 6.67 35.79 -57.92
CA SER A 2 5.44 36.60 -57.82
C SER A 2 4.14 36.04 -58.48
N PRO A 3 2.95 36.60 -58.18
CA PRO A 3 2.24 36.51 -56.89
C PRO A 3 0.74 36.21 -57.10
N GLU A 4 0.06 35.51 -56.19
CA GLU A 4 -1.41 35.42 -56.24
C GLU A 4 -2.02 35.39 -54.84
N VAL A 5 -2.48 36.54 -54.36
CA VAL A 5 -3.39 36.65 -53.22
C VAL A 5 -4.42 37.74 -53.52
N ARG A 6 -5.64 37.32 -53.87
CA ARG A 6 -6.90 38.10 -53.85
C ARG A 6 -7.96 37.20 -53.20
N GLN A 7 -8.36 37.48 -51.96
CA GLN A 7 -9.54 38.27 -51.53
C GLN A 7 -10.86 37.48 -51.52
N THR A 8 -11.52 37.47 -50.35
CA THR A 8 -12.96 37.75 -50.10
C THR A 8 -13.10 37.89 -48.56
N ALA A 9 -13.45 39.09 -48.04
CA ALA A 9 -14.80 39.53 -47.61
C ALA A 9 -15.35 38.73 -46.39
N THR A 10 -16.03 39.23 -45.35
CA THR A 10 -16.42 40.55 -44.82
C THR A 10 -17.03 40.29 -43.41
N VAL A 11 -16.89 41.26 -42.49
CA VAL A 11 -17.27 41.46 -41.05
C VAL A 11 -18.79 41.17 -40.75
N PRO A 12 -19.33 40.84 -39.52
CA PRO A 12 -19.18 41.57 -38.24
C PRO A 12 -19.34 40.74 -36.90
N PRO A 13 -19.67 41.34 -35.73
CA PRO A 13 -18.73 41.54 -34.61
C PRO A 13 -19.03 40.67 -33.36
N GLY A 14 -18.00 40.31 -32.58
CA GLY A 14 -18.16 39.43 -31.42
C GLY A 14 -17.23 39.74 -30.26
N LYS A 15 -17.70 40.64 -29.39
CA LYS A 15 -17.47 40.75 -27.92
C LYS A 15 -16.01 40.89 -27.40
N PRO A 16 -15.68 42.00 -26.71
CA PRO A 16 -14.36 42.19 -26.08
C PRO A 16 -14.11 41.19 -24.93
N PRO A 17 -12.83 40.90 -24.61
CA PRO A 17 -12.47 39.97 -23.54
C PRO A 17 -12.93 40.55 -22.19
N ALA A 18 -13.75 39.77 -21.47
CA ALA A 18 -14.20 40.13 -20.15
C ALA A 18 -12.99 40.17 -19.20
N GLN A 19 -12.61 41.38 -18.81
CA GLN A 19 -11.74 41.62 -17.68
C GLN A 19 -12.38 40.96 -16.45
N GLY A 20 -11.70 39.95 -15.92
CA GLY A 20 -12.10 39.27 -14.70
C GLY A 20 -12.15 40.28 -13.55
N THR A 21 -13.34 40.47 -13.01
CA THR A 21 -13.57 41.20 -11.77
C THR A 21 -12.70 40.59 -10.65
N PRO A 22 -12.02 41.40 -9.81
CA PRO A 22 -11.35 40.87 -8.63
C PRO A 22 -12.42 40.42 -7.63
N ALA A 23 -12.51 39.11 -7.42
CA ALA A 23 -13.35 38.54 -6.37
C ALA A 23 -12.75 38.90 -5.01
N ALA A 24 -13.53 39.64 -4.21
CA ALA A 24 -13.25 39.85 -2.80
C ALA A 24 -13.17 38.50 -2.06
N PRO A 25 -12.25 38.34 -1.09
CA PRO A 25 -12.14 37.13 -0.29
C PRO A 25 -13.22 37.14 0.82
N PRO A 26 -13.86 36.00 1.09
CA PRO A 26 -14.17 35.70 2.47
C PRO A 26 -13.95 34.23 2.84
N ALA A 27 -13.77 34.04 4.15
CA ALA A 27 -13.78 32.80 4.91
C ALA A 27 -12.48 31.99 4.93
N ALA A 28 -11.72 32.24 6.00
CA ALA A 28 -10.71 31.37 6.56
C ALA A 28 -11.14 29.89 6.55
N PRO A 29 -10.29 28.97 6.05
CA PRO A 29 -10.46 27.56 6.32
C PRO A 29 -10.18 27.32 7.81
N GLY A 30 -11.16 26.69 8.46
CA GLY A 30 -11.21 26.41 9.87
C GLY A 30 -9.93 25.81 10.45
N ALA A 31 -9.76 26.08 11.74
CA ALA A 31 -8.78 25.54 12.63
C ALA A 31 -8.36 24.11 12.26
N ARG A 32 -7.07 23.97 11.92
CA ARG A 32 -6.37 22.69 11.92
C ARG A 32 -6.47 22.14 13.36
N PRO A 33 -7.18 21.02 13.62
CA PRO A 33 -7.09 20.43 14.94
C PRO A 33 -5.63 19.99 15.14
N PRO A 34 -5.01 20.25 16.30
CA PRO A 34 -3.69 19.76 16.59
C PRO A 34 -3.73 18.24 16.52
N ALA A 35 -2.79 17.66 15.75
CA ALA A 35 -2.59 16.23 15.65
C ALA A 35 -2.57 15.64 17.06
N ALA A 36 -3.62 14.88 17.39
CA ALA A 36 -3.63 14.07 18.58
C ALA A 36 -2.41 13.13 18.51
N PRO A 37 -1.65 12.96 19.61
CA PRO A 37 -0.59 11.96 19.64
C PRO A 37 -1.19 10.60 19.28
N PRO A 38 -0.47 9.71 18.57
CA PRO A 38 -0.96 8.36 18.34
C PRO A 38 -1.19 7.75 19.71
N LYS A 39 -2.45 7.53 20.05
CA LYS A 39 -2.84 6.75 21.21
C LYS A 39 -2.09 5.43 21.08
N ALA A 40 -1.31 5.12 22.12
CA ALA A 40 -0.74 3.80 22.33
C ALA A 40 -1.78 2.75 21.93
N PRO A 41 -1.39 1.68 21.19
CA PRO A 41 -2.35 0.64 20.85
C PRO A 41 -3.05 0.18 22.14
N PRO A 42 -4.39 0.25 22.20
CA PRO A 42 -5.11 -0.18 23.38
C PRO A 42 -4.86 -1.67 23.53
N ALA A 43 -4.32 -2.04 24.70
CA ALA A 43 -4.38 -3.35 25.32
C ALA A 43 -4.34 -4.54 24.35
N ALA A 44 -3.18 -5.19 24.27
CA ALA A 44 -3.12 -6.62 23.97
C ALA A 44 -4.29 -7.31 24.71
N PRO A 45 -5.26 -7.91 24.00
CA PRO A 45 -6.24 -8.73 24.66
C PRO A 45 -5.44 -9.86 25.31
N SER A 46 -5.48 -9.87 26.63
CA SER A 46 -5.03 -10.93 27.53
C SER A 46 -4.81 -12.24 26.79
N ALA A 47 -3.56 -12.53 26.45
CA ALA A 47 -3.15 -13.89 26.12
C ALA A 47 -3.61 -14.73 27.32
N PRO A 48 -4.54 -15.70 27.15
CA PRO A 48 -4.73 -16.65 28.21
C PRO A 48 -3.38 -17.33 28.35
N ALA A 49 -2.79 -17.23 29.54
CA ALA A 49 -1.66 -18.04 29.98
C ALA A 49 -2.09 -19.51 30.04
N ARG A 50 -2.48 -20.08 28.89
CA ARG A 50 -2.93 -21.45 28.72
C ARG A 50 -1.66 -22.30 28.70
N ARG A 51 -1.25 -22.68 29.92
CA ARG A 51 -0.28 -23.72 30.29
C ARG A 51 0.56 -24.22 29.11
N THR A 52 1.78 -23.68 28.99
CA THR A 52 2.83 -24.13 28.06
C THR A 52 3.12 -25.65 28.10
N SER A 53 2.57 -26.37 29.09
CA SER A 53 2.77 -27.80 29.36
C SER A 53 1.69 -28.73 28.82
N ASP A 54 0.61 -28.25 28.18
CA ASP A 54 -0.43 -29.15 27.66
C ASP A 54 0.07 -29.90 26.41
N PRO A 55 0.08 -31.25 26.40
CA PRO A 55 0.60 -32.03 25.27
C PRO A 55 -0.22 -31.82 23.97
N GLN A 56 -1.46 -31.37 24.08
CA GLN A 56 -2.28 -31.01 22.92
C GLN A 56 -1.84 -29.70 22.28
N LEU A 57 -1.49 -28.68 23.08
CA LEU A 57 -0.98 -27.41 22.58
C LEU A 57 0.31 -27.61 21.78
N LEU A 58 1.22 -28.46 22.28
CA LEU A 58 2.45 -28.82 21.57
C LEU A 58 2.18 -29.50 20.22
N LYS A 59 1.13 -30.31 20.13
CA LYS A 59 0.72 -30.96 18.87
C LYS A 59 0.14 -29.93 17.89
N GLU A 60 -0.69 -29.01 18.36
CA GLU A 60 -1.26 -27.92 17.55
C GLU A 60 -0.16 -26.98 17.03
N ILE A 61 0.76 -26.54 17.90
CA ILE A 61 1.90 -25.69 17.52
C ILE A 61 2.76 -26.39 16.45
N LYS A 62 3.03 -27.68 16.61
CA LYS A 62 3.77 -28.47 15.60
C LYS A 62 3.02 -28.55 14.27
N ALA A 63 1.70 -28.74 14.30
CA ALA A 63 0.88 -28.78 13.09
C ALA A 63 0.91 -27.43 12.35
N VAL A 64 0.71 -26.32 13.08
CA VAL A 64 0.77 -24.96 12.52
C VAL A 64 2.16 -24.66 11.96
N SER A 65 3.22 -25.02 12.69
CA SER A 65 4.61 -24.85 12.24
C SER A 65 4.90 -25.64 10.96
N ALA A 66 4.38 -26.86 10.83
CA ALA A 66 4.53 -27.67 9.62
C ALA A 66 3.86 -27.01 8.41
N THR A 67 2.63 -26.51 8.58
CA THR A 67 1.91 -25.78 7.52
C THR A 67 2.65 -24.50 7.12
N CYS A 68 3.14 -23.72 8.08
CA CYS A 68 3.92 -22.51 7.80
C CYS A 68 5.20 -22.84 7.03
N ASN A 69 5.93 -23.89 7.42
CA ASN A 69 7.11 -24.34 6.71
C ASN A 69 6.81 -24.79 5.27
N ALA A 70 5.67 -25.45 5.03
CA ALA A 70 5.25 -25.81 3.68
C ALA A 70 4.98 -24.56 2.82
N LEU A 71 4.33 -23.54 3.39
CA LEU A 71 4.10 -22.27 2.72
C LEU A 71 5.41 -21.53 2.39
N ILE A 72 6.37 -21.48 3.33
CA ILE A 72 7.69 -20.87 3.08
C ILE A 72 8.37 -21.56 1.90
N ARG A 73 8.39 -22.90 1.88
CA ARG A 73 9.01 -23.66 0.78
C ARG A 73 8.39 -23.37 -0.57
N GLU A 74 7.08 -23.15 -0.63
CA GLU A 74 6.41 -22.80 -1.88
C GLU A 74 6.84 -21.40 -2.36
N VAL A 75 6.95 -20.46 -1.44
CA VAL A 75 7.37 -19.08 -1.73
C VAL A 75 8.87 -18.99 -2.07
N GLU A 76 9.71 -19.83 -1.47
CA GLU A 76 11.15 -19.96 -1.77
C GLU A 76 11.43 -20.37 -3.23
N LYS A 77 10.49 -21.05 -3.91
CA LYS A 77 10.63 -21.38 -5.34
C LYS A 77 10.69 -20.14 -6.23
N ALA A 78 10.03 -19.05 -5.82
CA ALA A 78 9.98 -17.80 -6.58
C ALA A 78 10.97 -16.74 -6.06
N ILE A 79 11.38 -16.82 -4.79
CA ILE A 79 12.26 -15.83 -4.15
C ILE A 79 13.47 -16.55 -3.55
N ILE A 80 14.63 -16.32 -4.17
CA ILE A 80 15.88 -16.96 -3.78
C ILE A 80 16.58 -16.13 -2.70
N GLY A 81 17.10 -16.79 -1.66
CA GLY A 81 18.11 -16.22 -0.76
C GLY A 81 17.61 -15.26 0.33
N LYS A 82 16.29 -15.14 0.56
CA LYS A 82 15.71 -14.23 1.58
C LYS A 82 14.83 -14.93 2.62
N ARG A 83 15.21 -16.12 3.08
CA ARG A 83 14.40 -16.93 4.01
C ARG A 83 13.98 -16.19 5.28
N ASN A 84 14.90 -15.48 5.93
CA ASN A 84 14.58 -14.69 7.13
C ASN A 84 13.46 -13.68 6.89
N VAL A 85 13.44 -13.03 5.71
CA VAL A 85 12.39 -12.07 5.36
C VAL A 85 11.05 -12.79 5.14
N LEU A 86 11.05 -13.95 4.50
CA LEU A 86 9.84 -14.76 4.33
C LEU A 86 9.25 -15.19 5.69
N GLU A 87 10.10 -15.58 6.64
CA GLU A 87 9.68 -15.94 8.00
C GLU A 87 9.04 -14.75 8.73
N HIS A 88 9.62 -13.54 8.62
CA HIS A 88 9.04 -12.32 9.20
C HIS A 88 7.71 -11.95 8.55
N VAL A 89 7.56 -12.18 7.24
CA VAL A 89 6.31 -11.91 6.54
C VAL A 89 5.19 -12.81 7.04
N ILE A 90 5.45 -14.11 7.17
CA ILE A 90 4.48 -15.05 7.74
C ILE A 90 4.17 -14.70 9.19
N LEU A 91 5.19 -14.38 9.99
CA LEU A 91 5.00 -13.97 11.38
C LEU A 91 4.06 -12.77 11.49
N ALA A 92 4.27 -11.75 10.66
CA ALA A 92 3.39 -10.59 10.64
C ALA A 92 1.97 -10.95 10.18
N ILE A 93 1.80 -11.83 9.18
CA ILE A 93 0.47 -12.29 8.75
C ILE A 93 -0.25 -13.05 9.87
N LEU A 94 0.45 -13.94 10.58
CA LEU A 94 -0.11 -14.67 11.73
C LEU A 94 -0.46 -13.75 12.91
N ALA A 95 0.25 -12.64 13.05
CA ALA A 95 0.02 -11.62 14.07
C ALA A 95 -0.98 -10.52 13.65
N ASP A 96 -1.59 -10.62 12.46
CA ASP A 96 -2.42 -9.57 11.85
C ASP A 96 -1.71 -8.20 11.76
N GLY A 97 -0.40 -8.23 11.54
CA GLY A 97 0.47 -7.07 11.45
C GLY A 97 0.63 -6.53 10.03
N HIS A 98 1.22 -5.34 9.93
CA HIS A 98 1.61 -4.72 8.67
C HIS A 98 3.12 -4.74 8.50
N ILE A 99 3.59 -4.92 7.27
CA ILE A 99 5.02 -4.98 6.94
C ILE A 99 5.35 -3.83 6.01
N LEU A 100 6.42 -3.10 6.33
CA LEU A 100 7.04 -2.13 5.44
C LEU A 100 8.32 -2.75 4.86
N PHE A 101 8.44 -2.78 3.53
CA PHE A 101 9.65 -3.25 2.87
C PHE A 101 10.56 -2.07 2.53
N GLU A 102 11.61 -1.88 3.31
CA GLU A 102 12.72 -0.97 3.01
C GLU A 102 13.85 -1.76 2.37
N ASP A 103 14.24 -1.41 1.14
CA ASP A 103 15.31 -2.11 0.41
C ASP A 103 15.67 -1.28 -0.84
N PHE A 104 16.66 -1.72 -1.61
CA PHE A 104 17.00 -1.09 -2.89
C PHE A 104 15.97 -1.39 -4.00
N PRO A 105 15.89 -0.59 -5.09
CA PRO A 105 15.08 -0.96 -6.26
C PRO A 105 15.60 -2.27 -6.89
N GLY A 106 14.69 -3.07 -7.46
CA GLY A 106 15.06 -4.35 -8.11
C GLY A 106 15.18 -5.55 -7.16
N THR A 107 14.94 -5.38 -5.86
CA THR A 107 15.05 -6.44 -4.82
C THR A 107 13.82 -7.35 -4.70
N ALA A 108 13.03 -7.45 -5.78
CA ALA A 108 11.85 -8.29 -5.89
C ALA A 108 10.72 -8.04 -4.84
N LYS A 109 10.69 -6.90 -4.13
CA LYS A 109 9.66 -6.58 -3.12
C LYS A 109 8.22 -6.85 -3.59
N SER A 110 7.86 -6.35 -4.77
CA SER A 110 6.51 -6.55 -5.30
C SER A 110 6.24 -8.00 -5.69
N LEU A 111 7.25 -8.71 -6.16
CA LEU A 111 7.15 -10.15 -6.45
C LEU A 111 6.96 -10.93 -5.15
N MET A 112 7.66 -10.57 -4.07
CA MET A 112 7.51 -11.18 -2.75
C MET A 112 6.07 -11.11 -2.26
N VAL A 113 5.49 -9.91 -2.26
CA VAL A 113 4.10 -9.72 -1.81
C VAL A 113 3.12 -10.48 -2.71
N MET A 114 3.33 -10.47 -4.03
CA MET A 114 2.48 -11.20 -4.98
C MET A 114 2.55 -12.71 -4.77
N THR A 115 3.74 -13.28 -4.58
CA THR A 115 3.93 -14.72 -4.34
C THR A 115 3.29 -15.13 -3.02
N PHE A 116 3.42 -14.33 -1.97
CA PHE A 116 2.73 -14.58 -0.71
C PHE A 116 1.21 -14.59 -0.85
N ALA A 117 0.65 -13.58 -1.54
CA ALA A 117 -0.77 -13.53 -1.79
C ALA A 117 -1.27 -14.75 -2.59
N ARG A 118 -0.49 -15.20 -3.59
CA ARG A 118 -0.81 -16.42 -4.36
C ARG A 118 -0.73 -17.69 -3.52
N ALA A 119 0.33 -17.86 -2.72
CA ALA A 119 0.53 -19.03 -1.86
C ALA A 119 -0.56 -19.14 -0.79
N LEU A 120 -1.07 -18.01 -0.28
CA LEU A 120 -2.13 -17.96 0.72
C LEU A 120 -3.55 -17.89 0.11
N GLY A 121 -3.68 -17.78 -1.21
CA GLY A 121 -4.98 -17.57 -1.87
C GLY A 121 -5.62 -16.20 -1.56
N CYS A 122 -4.84 -15.21 -1.14
CA CYS A 122 -5.31 -13.87 -0.80
C CYS A 122 -5.45 -12.98 -2.04
N LYS A 123 -6.27 -11.93 -1.94
CA LYS A 123 -6.38 -10.89 -2.96
C LYS A 123 -5.18 -9.94 -2.86
N TYR A 124 -4.52 -9.69 -3.99
CA TYR A 124 -3.41 -8.72 -4.09
C TYR A 124 -3.90 -7.43 -4.77
N ARG A 125 -3.55 -6.28 -4.19
CA ARG A 125 -3.82 -4.95 -4.76
C ARG A 125 -2.59 -4.08 -4.63
N ARG A 126 -2.16 -3.44 -5.73
CA ARG A 126 -1.06 -2.49 -5.76
C ARG A 126 -1.61 -1.06 -5.81
N ILE A 127 -1.16 -0.21 -4.89
CA ILE A 127 -1.46 1.23 -4.89
C ILE A 127 -0.12 1.94 -5.07
N GLN A 128 -0.02 2.77 -6.12
CA GLN A 128 1.16 3.57 -6.39
C GLN A 128 0.93 4.96 -5.78
N PHE A 129 1.77 5.37 -4.83
CA PHE A 129 1.83 6.77 -4.43
C PHE A 129 2.35 7.60 -5.63
N THR A 130 1.79 8.79 -5.83
CA THR A 130 2.01 9.70 -6.97
C THR A 130 3.49 9.84 -7.38
N PRO A 131 3.78 10.14 -8.67
CA PRO A 131 5.15 10.36 -9.13
C PRO A 131 5.84 11.54 -8.44
#